data_AF-M1CAP0-F1
#
_entry.id   AF-M1CAP0-F1
#
_cell.length_a   1.000
_cell.length_b   1.000
_cell.length_c   1.000
_cell.angle_alpha   90.00
_cell.angle_beta   90.00
_cell.angle_gamma   90.00
#
_symmetry.space_group_name_H-M   'P 1'
#
loop_
_entity.id
_entity.type
_entity.pdbx_description
1 polymer ?
#
loop_
_entity_poly.entity_id
_entity_poly.type
_entity_poly.pdbx_seq_one_letter_code
_entity_poly.pdbx_strand_id
1 'polypeptide(L)'
;MSYTSEDQPHPRGEICVRGPIVFEGYYKDEVQTYIPYTLIFHFLFCHCYEFLQDNLPDLVVNRKEVVDDDGWLHTGDIGLWLPGGRLKIIDR
;
A
#
# COMPACT_ATOMS: atom_id res chain seq x y z
N MET A 1 1.91 -13.34 5.43
CA MET A 1 3.03 -12.47 5.83
C MET A 1 3.71 -13.07 7.05
N SER A 2 5.03 -12.99 7.17
CA SER A 2 5.81 -13.54 8.29
C SER A 2 5.91 -12.61 9.51
N TYR A 3 5.51 -11.34 9.35
CA TYR A 3 5.52 -10.33 10.42
C TYR A 3 4.20 -10.37 11.20
N THR A 4 4.29 -10.35 12.52
CA THR A 4 3.12 -10.39 13.39
C THR A 4 3.21 -9.36 14.49
N SER A 5 2.06 -8.90 14.97
CA SER A 5 1.97 -7.99 16.12
C SER A 5 2.49 -8.61 17.41
N GLU A 6 2.71 -9.92 17.43
CA GLU A 6 3.24 -10.68 18.56
C GLU A 6 4.77 -10.78 18.54
N ASP A 7 5.42 -10.25 17.51
CA ASP A 7 6.88 -10.31 17.36
C ASP A 7 7.59 -9.58 18.51
N GLN A 8 8.64 -10.21 19.02
CA GLN A 8 9.48 -9.70 20.11
C GLN A 8 10.89 -9.34 19.59
N PRO A 9 11.57 -8.33 20.18
CA PRO A 9 11.18 -7.52 21.35
C PRO A 9 10.21 -6.38 21.05
N HIS A 10 9.86 -6.18 19.79
CA HIS A 10 9.12 -5.03 19.31
C HIS A 10 8.07 -5.50 18.29
N PRO A 11 6.80 -5.14 18.48
CA PRO A 11 5.73 -5.63 17.63
C PRO A 11 5.91 -5.09 16.21
N ARG A 12 5.66 -5.98 15.24
CA ARG A 12 5.75 -5.70 13.82
C ARG A 12 4.41 -5.94 13.15
N GLY A 13 4.21 -5.38 11.98
CA GLY A 13 3.00 -5.66 11.22
C GLY A 13 2.81 -4.66 10.10
N GLU A 14 1.81 -4.92 9.27
CA GLU A 14 1.41 -3.98 8.24
C GLU A 14 0.95 -2.66 8.86
N ILE A 15 1.36 -1.57 8.23
CA ILE A 15 0.88 -0.23 8.55
C ILE A 15 -0.43 -0.02 7.80
N CYS A 16 -1.50 0.21 8.56
CA CYS A 16 -2.80 0.61 8.00
C CYS A 16 -3.14 2.04 8.43
N VAL A 17 -3.72 2.83 7.52
CA VAL A 17 -4.07 4.24 7.78
C VAL A 17 -5.57 4.43 7.62
N ARG A 18 -6.20 5.19 8.53
CA ARG A 18 -7.62 5.55 8.42
C ARG A 18 -7.81 7.01 8.81
N GLY A 19 -8.72 7.68 8.11
CA GLY A 19 -9.09 9.06 8.41
C GLY A 19 -9.30 9.91 7.16
N PRO A 20 -9.55 11.22 7.33
CA PRO A 20 -9.90 12.14 6.24
C PRO A 20 -8.75 12.40 5.26
N ILE A 21 -7.53 11.93 5.55
CA ILE A 21 -6.37 12.03 4.67
C ILE A 21 -6.31 10.92 3.62
N VAL A 22 -7.11 9.85 3.79
CA VAL A 22 -7.22 8.78 2.80
C VAL A 22 -8.01 9.31 1.60
N PHE A 23 -7.36 9.42 0.45
CA PHE A 23 -7.96 9.92 -0.78
C PHE A 23 -8.77 8.82 -1.47
N GLU A 24 -9.84 9.21 -2.17
CA GLU A 24 -10.73 8.25 -2.86
C GLU A 24 -10.06 7.54 -4.04
N GLY A 25 -9.06 8.18 -4.66
CA GLY A 25 -8.33 7.64 -5.79
C GLY A 25 -7.42 8.64 -6.49
N TYR A 26 -6.75 8.18 -7.54
CA TYR A 26 -5.97 9.00 -8.45
C TYR A 26 -6.85 9.63 -9.53
N TYR A 27 -6.60 10.89 -9.82
CA TYR A 27 -7.37 11.64 -10.82
C TYR A 27 -7.14 11.08 -12.24
N LYS A 28 -8.22 10.67 -12.90
CA LYS A 28 -8.23 10.10 -14.26
C LYS A 28 -7.43 8.81 -14.45
N ASP A 29 -6.99 8.18 -13.37
CA ASP A 29 -6.34 6.89 -13.41
C ASP A 29 -7.10 5.92 -12.49
N GLU A 30 -8.21 5.40 -13.03
CA GLU A 30 -9.03 4.43 -12.31
C GLU A 30 -8.24 3.14 -12.04
N VAL A 31 -7.36 2.74 -12.94
CA VAL A 31 -6.54 1.52 -12.79
C VAL A 31 -5.57 1.69 -11.62
N GLN A 32 -4.83 2.80 -11.56
CA GLN A 32 -3.92 3.08 -10.45
C GLN A 32 -4.67 3.40 -9.16
N THR A 33 -5.91 3.89 -9.23
CA THR A 33 -6.80 4.03 -8.06
C THR A 33 -7.10 2.70 -7.41
N TYR A 34 -7.12 1.60 -8.17
CA TYR A 34 -7.24 0.25 -7.65
C TYR A 34 -5.89 -0.41 -7.32
N ILE A 35 -4.77 0.16 -7.79
CA ILE A 35 -3.39 -0.26 -7.49
C ILE A 35 -2.59 0.83 -6.76
N PRO A 36 -3.10 1.58 -5.76
CA PRO A 36 -2.20 2.33 -4.92
C PRO A 36 -1.42 1.29 -4.11
N TYR A 37 -0.13 1.54 -3.87
CA TYR A 37 0.74 0.82 -2.92
C TYR A 37 1.76 -0.19 -3.45
N THR A 38 1.80 -0.55 -4.74
CA THR A 38 3.03 -1.16 -5.30
C THR A 38 4.10 -0.13 -5.70
N LEU A 39 3.77 1.18 -5.72
CA LEU A 39 4.62 2.19 -6.38
C LEU A 39 4.80 3.52 -5.64
N ILE A 40 4.67 3.59 -4.32
CA ILE A 40 5.14 4.78 -3.57
C ILE A 40 6.66 4.63 -3.35
N PHE A 41 7.47 4.75 -4.41
CA PHE A 41 8.90 5.14 -4.37
C PHE A 41 9.59 5.18 -5.74
N HIS A 42 8.95 4.75 -6.84
CA HIS A 42 9.59 4.74 -8.17
C HIS A 42 8.94 5.73 -9.14
N PHE A 43 8.87 7.02 -8.75
CA PHE A 43 8.58 8.10 -9.70
C PHE A 43 9.87 8.70 -10.26
N LEU A 44 10.64 7.86 -10.96
CA LEU A 44 11.65 8.34 -11.90
C LEU A 44 11.93 7.31 -12.99
N PHE A 45 10.92 6.92 -13.80
CA PHE A 45 11.17 6.54 -15.20
C PHE A 45 9.84 6.55 -15.98
N CYS A 46 9.53 7.69 -16.57
CA CYS A 46 8.30 7.94 -17.33
C CYS A 46 8.37 7.41 -18.78
N HIS A 47 9.08 6.30 -19.05
CA HIS A 47 9.29 5.82 -20.42
C HIS A 47 8.87 4.38 -20.73
N CYS A 48 8.24 3.67 -19.78
CA CYS A 48 7.77 2.29 -20.00
C CYS A 48 6.23 2.12 -20.00
N TYR A 49 5.46 3.20 -19.85
CA TYR A 49 4.00 3.12 -19.64
C TYR A 49 3.22 2.64 -20.88
N GLU A 50 3.69 2.94 -22.10
CA GLU A 50 2.98 2.54 -23.32
C GLU A 50 3.10 1.05 -23.67
N PHE A 51 4.02 0.30 -23.03
CA PHE A 51 4.23 -1.12 -23.35
C PHE A 51 3.37 -2.09 -22.50
N LEU A 52 2.81 -1.62 -21.37
CA LEU A 52 2.12 -2.48 -20.40
C LEU A 52 0.60 -2.51 -20.54
N GLN A 53 -0.01 -1.61 -21.34
CA GLN A 53 -1.48 -1.60 -21.53
C GLN A 53 -1.99 -2.76 -22.39
N ASP A 54 -1.18 -3.31 -23.30
CA ASP A 54 -1.65 -4.31 -24.27
C ASP A 54 -1.60 -5.77 -23.79
N ASN A 55 -1.07 -6.06 -22.58
CA ASN A 55 -0.86 -7.44 -22.12
C ASN A 55 -1.50 -7.82 -20.78
N LEU A 56 -2.36 -6.98 -20.18
CA LEU A 56 -2.90 -7.27 -18.84
C LEU A 56 -4.45 -7.17 -18.76
N PRO A 57 -5.20 -8.07 -19.44
CA PRO A 57 -6.66 -8.09 -19.34
C PRO A 57 -7.20 -8.71 -18.02
N ASP A 58 -6.35 -9.31 -17.18
CA ASP A 58 -6.77 -10.01 -15.95
C ASP A 58 -6.49 -9.23 -14.65
N LEU A 59 -5.92 -8.03 -14.72
CA LEU A 59 -5.62 -7.21 -13.53
C LEU A 59 -6.74 -6.18 -13.27
N VAL A 60 -7.98 -6.66 -13.12
CA VAL A 60 -9.01 -5.87 -12.45
C VAL A 60 -8.78 -6.05 -10.94
N VAL A 61 -7.89 -5.24 -10.36
CA VAL A 61 -7.65 -5.25 -8.91
C VAL A 61 -8.93 -4.84 -8.20
N ASN A 62 -9.37 -5.68 -7.27
CA ASN A 62 -10.59 -5.48 -6.52
C ASN A 62 -10.34 -4.43 -5.43
N ARG A 63 -11.11 -3.33 -5.44
CA ARG A 63 -11.10 -2.23 -4.44
C ARG A 63 -10.93 -2.69 -2.98
N LYS A 64 -11.46 -3.87 -2.64
CA LYS A 64 -11.43 -4.46 -1.30
C LYS A 64 -10.03 -4.85 -0.81
N GLU A 65 -9.04 -4.97 -1.69
CA GLU A 65 -7.67 -5.33 -1.29
C GLU A 65 -6.92 -4.14 -0.69
N VAL A 66 -7.30 -2.91 -1.04
CA VAL A 66 -6.57 -1.69 -0.68
C VAL A 66 -7.25 -0.94 0.47
N VAL A 67 -8.57 -0.83 0.41
CA VAL A 67 -9.39 -0.31 1.51
C VAL A 67 -10.34 -1.40 1.93
N ASP A 68 -10.24 -1.84 3.18
CA ASP A 68 -11.14 -2.86 3.70
C ASP A 68 -12.55 -2.31 3.99
N ASP A 69 -13.47 -3.23 4.33
CA ASP A 69 -14.86 -2.89 4.62
C ASP A 69 -15.00 -2.01 5.89
N ASP A 70 -13.96 -1.91 6.73
CA ASP A 70 -13.87 -1.03 7.91
C ASP A 70 -13.24 0.34 7.60
N GLY A 71 -12.83 0.56 6.34
CA GLY A 71 -12.26 1.81 5.86
C GLY A 71 -10.78 2.00 6.22
N TRP A 72 -10.05 0.94 6.55
CA TRP A 72 -8.60 0.99 6.70
C TRP A 72 -7.92 0.83 5.36
N LEU A 73 -6.98 1.73 5.10
CA LEU A 73 -6.08 1.69 3.96
C LEU A 73 -4.89 0.80 4.29
N HIS A 74 -4.70 -0.28 3.54
CA HIS A 74 -3.56 -1.20 3.65
C HIS A 74 -2.41 -0.65 2.81
N THR A 75 -1.32 -0.21 3.46
CA THR A 75 -0.22 0.47 2.72
C THR A 75 0.78 -0.50 2.11
N GLY A 76 0.74 -1.78 2.48
CA GLY A 76 1.74 -2.77 2.12
C GLY A 76 3.11 -2.55 2.77
N ASP A 77 3.29 -1.53 3.61
CA ASP A 77 4.56 -1.29 4.30
C ASP A 77 4.54 -1.95 5.68
N ILE A 78 5.67 -2.55 6.08
CA ILE A 78 5.80 -3.18 7.40
C ILE A 78 6.43 -2.20 8.38
N GLY A 79 5.72 -1.96 9.48
CA GLY A 79 6.13 -1.12 10.59
C GLY A 79 6.70 -1.92 11.75
N LEU A 80 7.64 -1.30 12.45
CA LEU A 80 8.21 -1.75 13.72
C LEU A 80 8.00 -0.64 14.77
N TRP A 81 7.38 -0.97 15.89
CA TRP A 81 7.25 -0.03 17.00
C TRP A 81 8.50 -0.01 17.88
N LEU A 82 9.13 1.15 17.98
CA LEU A 82 10.27 1.37 18.85
C LEU A 82 9.83 1.95 20.21
N PRO A 83 10.65 1.77 21.26
CA PRO A 83 10.44 2.45 22.52
C PRO A 83 10.31 3.97 22.34
N GLY A 84 9.34 4.55 23.06
CA GLY A 84 9.01 5.97 22.97
C GLY A 84 7.96 6.32 21.92
N GLY A 85 7.19 5.34 21.42
CA GLY A 85 6.04 5.60 20.53
C GLY A 85 6.43 6.00 19.11
N ARG A 86 7.62 5.58 18.64
CA ARG A 86 8.11 5.86 17.30
C ARG A 86 7.86 4.67 16.38
N LEU A 87 7.35 4.92 15.19
CA LEU A 87 7.17 3.91 14.15
C LEU A 87 8.33 3.97 13.16
N LYS A 88 8.93 2.82 12.85
CA LYS A 88 9.98 2.68 11.82
C LYS A 88 9.48 1.74 10.73
N ILE A 89 9.54 2.18 9.47
CA ILE A 89 9.29 1.31 8.31
C ILE A 89 10.53 0.41 8.12
N ILE A 90 10.29 -0.89 7.98
CA ILE A 90 11.35 -1.90 7.91
C ILE A 90 11.30 -2.78 6.66
N ASP A 91 10.17 -2.83 5.96
CA ASP A 91 9.99 -3.67 4.77
C ASP A 91 8.79 -3.21 3.91
N ARG A 92 8.66 -3.76 2.69
CA ARG A 92 7.53 -3.57 1.76
C ARG A 92 7.31 -4.81 0.88
#